data_AF-A0A926DHR9-F1
#
_entry.id   AF-A0A926DHR9-F1
#
_cell.length_a   1.000
_cell.length_b   1.000
_cell.length_c   1.000
_cell.angle_alpha   90.00
_cell.angle_beta   90.00
_cell.angle_gamma   90.00
#
_symmetry.space_group_name_H-M   'P 1'
#
loop_
_entity.id
_entity.type
_entity.pdbx_description
1 polymer ?
#
loop_
_entity_poly.entity_id
_entity_poly.type
_entity_poly.pdbx_seq_one_letter_code
_entity_poly.pdbx_strand_id
1 'polypeptide(L)' 'MRKWLVELRGNRSQQDVAKASGISQSFYASIEIGTRRPSVEVAKRIANVLGFEWQQFYEDKCA' A
#
# COMPACT_ATOMS: atom_id res chain seq x y z
N MET A 1 -4.94 -3.57 -10.18
CA MET A 1 -3.57 -3.30 -9.70
C MET A 1 -3.39 -1.81 -9.48
N ARG A 2 -3.02 -1.40 -8.27
CA ARG A 2 -2.70 -0.01 -7.87
C ARG A 2 -1.30 0.36 -8.39
N LYS A 3 -1.21 0.76 -9.67
CA LYS A 3 0.07 1.11 -10.31
C LYS A 3 0.85 2.16 -9.52
N TRP A 4 0.17 3.17 -8.99
CA TRP A 4 0.76 4.22 -8.15
C TRP A 4 1.49 3.66 -6.91
N LEU A 5 0.97 2.59 -6.29
CA LEU A 5 1.59 1.99 -5.11
C LEU A 5 2.85 1.21 -5.47
N VAL A 6 2.85 0.57 -6.64
CA VAL A 6 4.02 -0.13 -7.19
C VAL A 6 5.13 0.87 -7.54
N GLU A 7 4.77 2.01 -8.13
CA GLU A 7 5.71 3.10 -8.42
C GLU A 7 6.35 3.68 -7.15
N LEU A 8 5.56 3.94 -6.10
CA LEU A 8 6.07 4.41 -4.80
C LEU A 8 6.96 3.40 -4.08
N ARG A 9 6.68 2.10 -4.24
CA ARG A 9 7.55 1.04 -3.71
C ARG A 9 8.93 1.08 -4.38
N GLY A 10 8.99 1.39 -5.67
CA GLY A 10 10.22 1.43 -6.46
C GLY A 10 10.93 0.08 -6.45
N ASN A 11 12.23 0.09 -6.15
CA ASN A 11 13.07 -1.12 -6.14
C ASN A 11 12.93 -1.97 -4.87
N ARG A 12 12.18 -1.51 -3.85
CA ARG A 12 11.95 -2.29 -2.63
C ARG A 12 11.10 -3.52 -2.94
N SER A 13 11.37 -4.66 -2.31
CA SER A 13 10.51 -5.83 -2.48
C SER A 13 9.16 -5.61 -1.76
N GLN A 14 8.14 -6.37 -2.15
CA GLN A 14 6.86 -6.39 -1.41
C GLN A 14 7.05 -6.81 0.05
N GLN A 15 8.02 -7.70 0.31
CA GLN A 15 8.33 -8.17 1.65
C GLN A 15 8.94 -7.06 2.51
N ASP A 16 9.82 -6.23 1.94
CA ASP A 16 10.47 -5.12 2.67
C ASP A 16 9.43 -4.10 3.13
N VAL A 17 8.53 -3.68 2.23
CA VAL A 17 7.47 -2.72 2.56
C VAL A 17 6.48 -3.31 3.56
N ALA A 18 6.11 -4.58 3.39
CA ALA A 18 5.21 -5.27 4.31
C ALA A 18 5.80 -5.36 5.72
N LYS A 19 7.08 -5.74 5.83
CA LYS A 19 7.81 -5.80 7.10
C LYS A 19 7.89 -4.42 7.76
N ALA A 20 8.26 -3.39 7.01
CA ALA A 20 8.32 -2.02 7.51
C ALA A 20 6.95 -1.49 7.95
N SER A 21 5.87 -1.95 7.32
CA SER A 21 4.49 -1.57 7.66
C SER A 21 3.84 -2.47 8.74
N GLY A 22 4.55 -3.50 9.22
CA GLY A 22 4.04 -4.45 10.22
C GLY A 22 2.87 -5.31 9.72
N ILE A 23 2.91 -5.76 8.47
CA ILE A 23 1.91 -6.63 7.84
C ILE A 23 2.57 -7.80 7.09
N SER A 24 1.79 -8.80 6.70
CA SER A 24 2.31 -9.90 5.87
C SER A 24 2.55 -9.46 4.42
N GLN A 25 3.52 -10.09 3.74
CA GLN A 25 3.78 -9.86 2.33
C GLN A 25 2.53 -10.15 1.47
N SER A 26 1.82 -11.24 1.73
CA SER A 26 0.61 -11.62 0.98
C SER A 26 -0.51 -10.59 1.12
N PHE A 27 -0.62 -9.96 2.29
CA PHE A 27 -1.56 -8.88 2.52
C PHE A 27 -1.18 -7.61 1.75
N TYR A 28 0.10 -7.22 1.79
CA TYR A 28 0.61 -6.10 1.00
C TYR A 28 0.44 -6.34 -0.52
N ALA A 29 0.74 -7.55 -0.99
CA ALA A 29 0.54 -7.95 -2.39
C ALA A 29 -0.94 -7.83 -2.80
N SER A 30 -1.87 -8.26 -1.93
CA SER A 30 -3.34 -8.11 -2.15
C SER A 30 -3.76 -6.65 -2.27
N ILE A 31 -3.09 -5.76 -1.53
CA ILE A 31 -3.29 -4.31 -1.65
C ILE A 31 -2.72 -3.79 -2.99
N GLU A 32 -1.52 -4.20 -3.41
CA GLU A 32 -0.97 -3.78 -4.71
C GLU A 32 -1.83 -4.24 -5.89
N ILE A 33 -2.38 -5.45 -5.86
CA ILE A 33 -3.23 -5.93 -6.97
C ILE A 33 -4.63 -5.32 -6.96
N GLY A 34 -5.09 -4.76 -5.84
CA GLY A 34 -6.40 -4.12 -5.74
C GLY A 34 -7.49 -4.97 -5.09
N THR A 35 -7.23 -6.25 -4.81
CA THR A 35 -8.22 -7.20 -4.27
C THR A 35 -8.56 -6.93 -2.80
N ARG A 36 -7.68 -6.24 -2.07
CA ARG A 36 -7.93 -5.83 -0.70
C ARG A 36 -7.71 -4.33 -0.51
N ARG A 37 -8.59 -3.72 0.27
CA ARG A 37 -8.39 -2.36 0.82
C ARG A 37 -7.80 -2.51 2.24
N PRO A 38 -6.72 -1.81 2.59
CA PRO A 38 -6.21 -1.81 3.96
C PRO A 38 -7.22 -1.16 4.92
N SER A 39 -7.09 -1.43 6.22
CA SER A 39 -7.73 -0.59 7.25
C SER A 39 -7.04 0.78 7.33
N VAL A 40 -7.69 1.77 7.94
CA VAL A 40 -7.11 3.12 8.08
C VAL A 40 -5.76 3.07 8.82
N GLU A 41 -5.65 2.22 9.84
CA GLU A 41 -4.41 2.03 10.59
C GLU A 41 -3.29 1.46 9.71
N VAL A 42 -3.57 0.43 8.91
CA VAL A 42 -2.60 -0.13 7.97
C VAL A 42 -2.25 0.90 6.89
N ALA A 43 -3.24 1.62 6.36
CA ALA A 43 -3.05 2.64 5.35
C ALA A 43 -2.07 3.71 5.82
N LYS A 44 -2.23 4.20 7.06
CA LYS A 44 -1.31 5.14 7.70
C LYS A 44 0.11 4.58 7.86
N ARG A 45 0.25 3.30 8.22
CA ARG A 45 1.56 2.64 8.32
C ARG A 45 2.28 2.55 6.98
N ILE A 46 1.58 2.10 5.94
CA ILE A 46 2.14 2.00 4.58
C ILE A 46 2.49 3.40 4.04
N ALA A 47 1.61 4.37 4.25
CA ALA A 47 1.80 5.77 3.91
C ALA A 47 3.08 6.36 4.53
N ASN A 48 3.32 6.10 5.82
CA ASN A 48 4.53 6.53 6.51
C ASN A 48 5.80 5.88 5.90
N VAL A 49 5.76 4.58 5.61
CA VAL A 49 6.91 3.85 5.03
C VAL A 49 7.26 4.29 3.60
N LEU A 50 6.25 4.64 2.81
CA LEU A 50 6.41 4.98 1.39
C LEU A 50 6.42 6.49 1.12
N GLY A 51 6.02 7.32 2.08
CA GLY A 51 6.06 8.78 2.00
C GLY A 51 4.93 9.40 1.18
N PHE A 52 3.67 8.99 1.41
CA PHE A 52 2.49 9.56 0.75
C PHE A 52 1.30 9.72 1.71
N GLU A 53 0.22 10.37 1.28
CA GLU A 53 -0.99 10.55 2.09
C GLU A 53 -1.89 9.31 2.07
N TRP A 54 -2.22 8.75 3.24
CA TRP A 54 -2.97 7.49 3.37
C TRP A 54 -4.38 7.54 2.78
N GLN A 55 -4.97 8.73 2.67
CA GLN A 55 -6.28 9.00 2.07
C GLN A 55 -6.32 8.58 0.60
N GLN A 56 -5.18 8.51 -0.08
CA GLN A 56 -5.08 8.04 -1.46
C GLN A 56 -5.59 6.60 -1.65
N PHE A 57 -5.57 5.76 -0.59
CA PHE A 57 -6.22 4.44 -0.62
C PHE A 57 -7.75 4.50 -0.69
N TYR A 58 -8.34 5.66 -0.42
CA TYR A 58 -9.76 5.91 -0.27
C TYR A 58 -10.29 6.97 -1.23
N GLU A 59 -9.43 7.59 -2.01
CA GLU A 59 -9.84 8.36 -3.18
C GLU A 59 -10.43 7.40 -4.19
N ASP A 60 -11.77 7.28 -4.18
CA ASP A 60 -12.48 6.76 -5.33
C ASP A 60 -12.22 7.74 -6.46
N LYS A 61 -11.34 7.36 -7.38
CA LYS A 61 -11.37 7.95 -8.72
C LYS A 61 -12.67 7.48 -9.36
N CYS A 62 -13.78 8.13 -9.00
CA CYS A 62 -14.95 8.18 -9.85
C CYS A 62 -14.48 8.79 -11.18
N ALA A 63 -14.32 7.92 -12.17
CA ALA A 63 -14.21 8.26 -13.58
C ALA A 63 -15.29 7.46 -14.30
#